data_AF-A0A5B6Z7W4-F1
#
_entry.id   AF-A0A5B6Z7W4-F1
#
_cell.length_a   1.000
_cell.length_b   1.000
_cell.length_c   1.000
_cell.angle_alpha   90.00
_cell.angle_beta   90.00
_cell.angle_gamma   90.00
#
_symmetry.space_group_name_H-M   'P 1'
#
loop_
_entity.id
_entity.type
_entity.pdbx_description
1 polymer ?
#
loop_
_entity_poly.entity_id
_entity_poly.type
_entity_poly.pdbx_seq_one_letter_code
_entity_poly.pdbx_strand_id
1 'polypeptide(L)'
;SRLRPNIEQLKRTNAKVGYYGTAYISEYLTKVLRFKPENIREPRNGDNYLGEFESSNITAAFVEAPYAKAITTQYCEQYTIIGQTYGFGGFGFVFQKGSQITTNVSEAIQSLLENGTLKQLEDEYFPPSECSTPQTTKTDDSLSLQQFWVLYLFSAATSTIFFLLF
;
A
#
# COMPACT_ATOMS: atom_id res chain seq x y z
N SER A 1 -8.00 13.16 9.66
CA SER A 1 -6.57 12.83 9.40
C SER A 1 -6.35 11.34 9.67
N ARG A 2 -6.52 10.48 8.65
CA ARG A 2 -6.09 9.08 8.74
C ARG A 2 -4.56 9.07 8.60
N LEU A 3 -3.85 8.81 9.69
CA LEU A 3 -2.41 8.61 9.66
C LEU A 3 -2.11 7.43 8.74
N ARG A 4 -1.40 7.67 7.63
CA ARG A 4 -0.89 6.58 6.79
C ARG A 4 0.04 5.73 7.65
N PRO A 5 -0.21 4.41 7.78
CA PRO A 5 0.64 3.56 8.58
C PRO A 5 2.08 3.65 8.08
N ASN A 6 3.03 3.77 8.99
CA ASN A 6 4.44 3.51 8.72
C ASN A 6 4.87 2.23 9.42
N ILE A 7 6.08 1.76 9.14
CA ILE A 7 6.52 0.45 9.63
C ILE A 7 6.63 0.40 11.14
N GLU A 8 7.04 1.49 11.77
CA GLU A 8 7.08 1.58 13.23
C GLU A 8 5.68 1.54 13.84
N GLN A 9 4.67 2.12 13.18
CA GLN A 9 3.28 2.01 13.60
C GLN A 9 2.78 0.57 13.49
N LEU A 10 3.03 -0.12 12.37
CA LEU A 10 2.65 -1.53 12.19
C LEU A 10 3.26 -2.43 13.27
N LYS A 11 4.51 -2.15 13.68
CA LYS A 11 5.18 -2.85 14.77
C LYS A 11 4.56 -2.52 16.13
N ARG A 12 4.32 -1.24 16.42
CA ARG A 12 3.73 -0.78 17.69
C ARG A 12 2.32 -1.34 17.92
N THR A 13 1.51 -1.44 16.87
CA THR A 13 0.15 -1.98 16.96
C THR A 13 0.09 -3.50 16.89
N ASN A 14 1.25 -4.18 16.80
CA ASN A 14 1.32 -5.63 16.61
C ASN A 14 0.46 -6.10 15.43
N ALA A 15 0.46 -5.32 14.34
CA ALA A 15 -0.38 -5.56 13.18
C ALA A 15 0.03 -6.85 12.47
N LYS A 16 -0.97 -7.54 11.90
CA LYS A 16 -0.73 -8.65 10.97
C LYS A 16 -0.35 -8.09 9.61
N VAL A 17 0.75 -8.57 9.05
CA VAL A 17 1.26 -8.12 7.75
C VAL A 17 1.38 -9.30 6.80
N GLY A 18 0.95 -9.10 5.57
CA GLY A 18 1.12 -10.05 4.48
C GLY A 18 2.47 -9.87 3.78
N TYR A 19 2.98 -10.91 3.13
CA TYR A 19 3.97 -10.76 2.08
C TYR A 19 3.59 -11.58 0.85
N TYR A 20 4.04 -11.14 -0.32
CA TYR A 20 3.90 -11.87 -1.57
C TYR A 20 5.21 -11.90 -2.33
N GLY A 21 5.59 -13.09 -2.78
CA GLY A 21 6.81 -13.33 -3.52
C GLY A 21 7.63 -14.44 -2.88
N THR A 22 8.95 -14.28 -2.90
CA THR A 22 9.86 -15.32 -2.43
C THR A 22 9.95 -15.35 -0.89
N ALA A 23 10.37 -16.51 -0.35
CA ALA A 23 10.62 -16.68 1.09
C ALA A 23 11.60 -15.64 1.67
N TYR A 24 12.38 -14.98 0.81
CA TYR A 24 13.27 -13.89 1.16
C TYR A 24 12.55 -12.71 1.85
N ILE A 25 11.33 -12.38 1.41
CA ILE A 25 10.58 -11.25 1.99
C ILE A 25 10.23 -11.57 3.45
N SER A 26 9.77 -12.79 3.73
CA SER A 26 9.51 -13.26 5.10
C SER A 26 10.75 -13.18 5.99
N GLU A 27 11.91 -13.58 5.46
CA GLU A 27 13.19 -13.49 6.16
C GLU A 27 13.54 -12.02 6.46
N TYR A 28 13.38 -11.12 5.49
CA TYR A 28 13.62 -9.70 5.67
C TYR A 28 12.70 -9.08 6.75
N LEU A 29 11.40 -9.39 6.68
CA LEU A 29 10.41 -8.93 7.66
C LEU A 29 10.78 -9.37 9.09
N THR A 30 11.23 -10.61 9.23
CA THR A 30 11.58 -11.20 10.53
C THR A 30 12.94 -10.71 11.04
N LYS A 31 13.98 -10.80 10.23
CA LYS A 31 15.38 -10.57 10.66
C LYS A 31 15.79 -9.11 10.64
N VAL A 32 15.28 -8.32 9.69
CA VAL A 32 15.66 -6.91 9.52
C VAL A 32 14.62 -5.99 10.11
N LEU A 33 13.36 -6.10 9.68
CA LEU A 33 12.29 -5.22 10.20
C LEU A 33 11.78 -5.63 11.59
N ARG A 34 12.16 -6.83 12.07
CA ARG A 34 11.83 -7.37 13.40
C ARG A 34 10.33 -7.50 13.64
N PHE A 35 9.57 -7.86 12.61
CA PHE A 35 8.20 -8.33 12.79
C PHE A 35 8.20 -9.71 13.47
N LYS A 36 7.18 -9.94 14.31
CA LYS A 36 6.99 -11.23 14.96
C LYS A 36 6.52 -12.27 13.92
N PRO A 37 7.13 -13.48 13.85
CA PRO A 37 6.75 -14.50 12.87
C PRO A 37 5.25 -14.82 12.85
N GLU A 38 4.59 -14.85 14.00
CA GLU A 38 3.16 -15.13 14.15
C GLU A 38 2.24 -14.04 13.55
N ASN A 39 2.77 -12.84 13.31
CA ASN A 39 2.08 -11.73 12.67
C ASN A 39 2.35 -11.65 11.17
N ILE A 40 3.30 -12.42 10.66
CA ILE A 40 3.60 -12.49 9.23
C ILE A 40 2.67 -13.55 8.61
N ARG A 41 1.95 -13.16 7.56
CA ARG A 41 1.04 -14.04 6.83
C ARG A 41 1.54 -14.22 5.41
N GLU A 42 1.65 -15.46 4.99
CA GLU A 42 1.76 -15.83 3.59
C GLU A 42 0.37 -16.19 3.10
N PRO A 43 -0.26 -15.36 2.26
CA PRO A 43 -1.59 -15.67 1.77
C PRO A 43 -1.54 -16.91 0.89
N ARG A 44 -2.39 -17.90 1.22
CA ARG A 44 -2.32 -19.26 0.67
C ARG A 44 -2.66 -19.37 -0.81
N ASN A 45 -3.35 -18.37 -1.37
CA ASN A 45 -3.76 -18.33 -2.76
C ASN A 45 -3.19 -17.05 -3.36
N GLY A 46 -2.22 -17.19 -4.28
CA GLY A 46 -1.51 -16.08 -4.94
C GLY A 46 -2.39 -15.03 -5.62
N ASP A 47 -3.70 -15.28 -5.72
CA ASP A 47 -4.64 -14.48 -6.50
C ASP A 47 -5.66 -13.69 -5.65
N ASN A 48 -5.79 -13.91 -4.34
CA ASN A 48 -6.81 -13.22 -3.52
C ASN A 48 -6.24 -12.37 -2.38
N TYR A 49 -5.28 -11.50 -2.71
CA TYR A 49 -4.73 -10.53 -1.76
C TYR A 49 -5.74 -9.49 -1.31
N LEU A 50 -6.64 -9.09 -2.21
CA LEU A 50 -7.71 -8.16 -1.89
C LEU A 50 -8.60 -8.74 -0.78
N GLY A 51 -8.94 -10.03 -0.84
CA GLY A 51 -9.72 -10.71 0.19
C GLY A 51 -9.05 -10.73 1.56
N GLU A 52 -7.71 -10.79 1.65
CA GLU A 52 -6.99 -10.72 2.92
C GLU A 52 -7.06 -9.32 3.56
N PHE A 53 -7.08 -8.27 2.73
CA PHE A 53 -7.33 -6.90 3.19
C PHE A 53 -8.80 -6.69 3.58
N GLU A 54 -9.75 -7.15 2.75
CA GLU A 54 -11.19 -7.02 2.99
C GLU A 54 -11.63 -7.76 4.26
N SER A 55 -11.08 -8.95 4.50
CA SER A 55 -11.32 -9.73 5.73
C SER A 55 -10.58 -9.20 6.96
N SER A 56 -9.81 -8.11 6.82
CA SER A 56 -8.98 -7.53 7.89
C SER A 56 -7.97 -8.53 8.49
N ASN A 57 -7.60 -9.57 7.74
CA ASN A 57 -6.62 -10.54 8.21
C ASN A 57 -5.18 -9.98 8.11
N ILE A 58 -4.96 -9.02 7.21
CA ILE A 58 -3.73 -8.23 7.12
C ILE A 58 -4.04 -6.73 7.09
N THR A 59 -3.13 -5.93 7.65
CA THR A 59 -3.21 -4.45 7.64
C THR A 59 -2.33 -3.83 6.56
N ALA A 60 -1.27 -4.53 6.16
CA ALA A 60 -0.35 -4.11 5.11
C ALA A 60 0.22 -5.35 4.42
N ALA A 61 0.60 -5.21 3.15
CA ALA A 61 1.28 -6.26 2.40
C ALA A 61 2.65 -5.74 1.91
N PHE A 62 3.66 -6.59 2.03
CA PHE A 62 4.99 -6.36 1.46
C PHE A 62 5.12 -7.17 0.17
N VAL A 63 5.14 -6.46 -0.95
CA VAL A 63 5.15 -7.04 -2.30
C VAL A 63 6.17 -6.31 -3.17
N GLU A 64 6.61 -6.93 -4.27
CA GLU A 64 7.56 -6.28 -5.18
C GLU A 64 6.93 -5.04 -5.85
N ALA A 65 7.74 -4.02 -6.10
CA ALA A 65 7.28 -2.71 -6.55
C ALA A 65 6.32 -2.70 -7.76
N PRO A 66 6.55 -3.46 -8.85
CA PRO A 66 5.61 -3.43 -9.99
C PRO A 66 4.25 -4.05 -9.66
N TYR A 67 4.20 -5.08 -8.80
CA TYR A 67 2.92 -5.62 -8.33
C TYR A 67 2.19 -4.59 -7.46
N ALA A 68 2.90 -3.91 -6.55
CA ALA A 68 2.31 -2.83 -5.76
C ALA A 68 1.74 -1.73 -6.68
N LYS A 69 2.50 -1.34 -7.71
CA LYS A 69 2.09 -0.33 -8.68
C LYS A 69 0.82 -0.77 -9.42
N ALA A 70 0.78 -2.00 -9.94
CA ALA A 70 -0.40 -2.56 -10.61
C ALA A 70 -1.66 -2.51 -9.73
N ILE A 71 -1.55 -2.96 -8.47
CA ILE A 71 -2.65 -2.95 -7.50
C ILE A 71 -3.15 -1.52 -7.27
N THR A 72 -2.22 -0.60 -7.01
CA THR A 72 -2.62 0.79 -6.75
C THR A 72 -3.11 1.52 -7.99
N THR A 73 -2.68 1.16 -9.19
CA THR A 73 -3.26 1.73 -10.42
C THR A 73 -4.70 1.27 -10.60
N GLN A 74 -5.02 0.00 -10.30
CA GLN A 74 -6.36 -0.56 -10.47
C GLN A 74 -7.32 -0.22 -9.33
N TYR A 75 -6.83 -0.11 -8.09
CA TYR A 75 -7.62 0.04 -6.86
C TYR A 75 -7.12 1.22 -6.00
N CYS A 76 -6.90 2.37 -6.63
CA CYS A 76 -6.28 3.54 -6.00
C CYS A 76 -7.12 4.21 -4.89
N GLU A 77 -8.43 3.96 -4.83
CA GLU A 77 -9.30 4.49 -3.78
C GLU A 77 -9.15 3.72 -2.46
N GLN A 78 -8.87 2.41 -2.56
CA GLN A 78 -8.80 1.50 -1.43
C GLN A 78 -7.37 1.28 -0.93
N TYR A 79 -6.38 1.32 -1.82
CA TYR A 79 -5.01 0.95 -1.52
C TYR A 79 -4.02 2.04 -1.92
N THR A 80 -2.93 2.13 -1.15
CA THR A 80 -1.86 3.08 -1.41
C THR A 80 -0.52 2.48 -1.01
N ILE A 81 0.53 2.82 -1.74
CA ILE A 81 1.90 2.45 -1.36
C ILE A 81 2.33 3.35 -0.20
N ILE A 82 2.76 2.74 0.89
CA ILE A 82 3.19 3.41 2.11
C ILE A 82 4.67 3.13 2.41
N GLY A 83 5.36 4.14 2.96
CA GLY A 83 6.74 4.00 3.40
C GLY A 83 7.75 4.04 2.25
N GLN A 84 8.98 3.62 2.56
CA GLN A 84 10.06 3.54 1.59
C GLN A 84 10.00 2.22 0.82
N THR A 85 10.31 2.27 -0.47
CA THR A 85 10.60 1.07 -1.25
C THR A 85 11.91 0.48 -0.77
N TYR A 86 11.88 -0.78 -0.36
CA TYR A 86 13.08 -1.52 0.00
C TYR A 86 13.79 -2.00 -1.24
N GLY A 87 15.02 -1.51 -1.47
CA GLY A 87 15.84 -1.91 -2.61
C GLY A 87 16.34 -3.34 -2.46
N PHE A 88 15.58 -4.30 -2.98
CA PHE A 88 15.98 -5.71 -3.05
C PHE A 88 15.85 -6.23 -4.47
N GLY A 89 17.00 -6.52 -5.09
CA GLY A 89 17.06 -7.16 -6.41
C GLY A 89 16.28 -6.43 -7.50
N GLY A 90 15.85 -7.20 -8.51
CA GLY A 90 15.05 -6.75 -9.63
C GLY A 90 14.71 -7.90 -10.58
N PHE A 91 13.81 -7.61 -11.53
CA PHE A 91 13.49 -8.55 -12.60
C PHE A 91 14.65 -8.65 -13.59
N GLY A 92 14.84 -9.84 -14.14
CA GLY A 92 15.90 -10.10 -15.12
C GLY A 92 15.55 -11.24 -16.05
N PHE A 93 16.25 -11.28 -17.18
CA PHE A 93 16.17 -12.37 -18.14
C PHE A 93 17.28 -13.38 -17.86
N VAL A 94 16.96 -14.66 -17.91
CA VAL A 94 17.88 -15.75 -17.57
C VAL A 94 18.16 -16.59 -18.79
N PHE A 95 19.43 -16.84 -19.07
CA PHE A 95 19.91 -17.66 -20.18
C PHE A 95 20.86 -18.75 -19.67
N GLN A 96 21.03 -19.82 -20.46
CA GLN A 96 22.05 -20.83 -20.18
C GLN A 96 23.45 -20.19 -20.21
N LYS A 97 24.32 -20.69 -19.33
CA LYS A 97 25.71 -20.21 -19.26
C LYS A 97 26.40 -20.40 -20.62
N GLY A 98 27.03 -19.35 -21.13
CA GLY A 98 27.70 -19.34 -22.43
C GLY A 98 26.78 -19.01 -23.61
N SER A 99 25.51 -18.70 -23.38
CA SER A 99 24.61 -18.27 -24.44
C SER A 99 25.04 -16.95 -25.06
N GLN A 100 25.23 -16.96 -26.38
CA GLN A 100 25.61 -15.78 -27.15
C GLN A 100 24.51 -14.69 -27.18
N ILE A 101 23.27 -15.04 -26.83
CA ILE A 101 22.14 -14.10 -26.84
C ILE A 101 22.17 -13.13 -25.65
N THR A 102 22.90 -13.47 -24.59
CA THR A 102 22.91 -12.71 -23.34
C THR A 102 23.33 -11.26 -23.58
N THR A 103 24.42 -11.06 -24.35
CA THR A 103 24.93 -9.73 -24.69
C THR A 103 23.92 -8.93 -25.50
N ASN A 104 23.33 -9.53 -26.54
CA ASN A 104 22.34 -8.88 -27.39
C ASN A 104 21.10 -8.43 -26.60
N VAL A 105 20.63 -9.25 -25.66
CA VAL A 105 19.47 -8.90 -24.82
C VAL A 105 19.82 -7.79 -23.83
N SER A 106 20.99 -7.84 -23.20
CA SER A 106 21.44 -6.76 -22.31
C SER A 106 21.60 -5.43 -23.05
N GLU A 107 22.16 -5.44 -24.26
CA GLU A 107 22.26 -4.25 -25.12
C GLU A 107 20.89 -3.73 -25.55
N ALA A 108 19.96 -4.60 -25.92
CA ALA A 108 18.60 -4.20 -26.25
C ALA A 108 17.89 -3.55 -25.05
N ILE A 109 18.01 -4.12 -23.85
CA ILE A 109 17.43 -3.56 -22.62
C ILE A 109 18.06 -2.18 -22.32
N GLN A 110 19.38 -2.06 -22.45
CA GLN A 110 20.07 -0.78 -22.27
C GLN A 110 19.56 0.26 -23.26
N SER A 111 19.39 -0.10 -24.54
CA SER A 111 18.84 0.80 -25.54
C SER A 111 17.41 1.25 -25.20
N LEU A 112 16.56 0.36 -24.69
CA LEU A 112 15.19 0.68 -24.26
C LEU A 112 15.15 1.59 -23.02
N LEU A 113 16.16 1.49 -22.15
CA LEU A 113 16.32 2.38 -21.00
C LEU A 113 16.78 3.77 -21.44
N GLU A 114 17.84 3.85 -22.26
CA GLU A 114 18.45 5.11 -22.70
C GLU A 114 17.55 5.94 -23.60
N ASN A 115 16.78 5.30 -24.48
CA ASN A 115 15.86 5.98 -25.38
C ASN A 115 14.50 6.32 -24.72
N GLY A 116 14.29 5.90 -23.47
CA GLY A 116 13.07 6.14 -22.70
C GLY A 116 11.87 5.26 -23.09
N THR A 117 12.00 4.32 -24.03
CA THR A 117 10.91 3.40 -24.42
C THR A 117 10.44 2.56 -23.23
N LEU A 118 11.35 2.10 -22.37
CA LEU A 118 10.93 1.35 -21.17
C LEU A 118 10.06 2.20 -20.24
N LYS A 119 10.38 3.49 -20.11
CA LYS A 119 9.59 4.42 -19.30
C LYS A 119 8.21 4.66 -19.91
N GLN A 120 8.13 4.80 -21.23
CA GLN A 120 6.86 4.92 -21.95
C GLN A 120 5.97 3.70 -21.73
N LEU A 121 6.54 2.50 -21.84
CA LEU A 121 5.81 1.25 -21.55
C LEU A 121 5.37 1.21 -20.08
N GLU A 122 6.23 1.62 -19.14
CA GLU A 122 5.86 1.67 -17.72
C GLU A 122 4.67 2.61 -17.47
N ASP A 123 4.62 3.76 -18.15
CA ASP A 123 3.55 4.74 -18.00
C ASP A 123 2.27 4.32 -18.76
N GLU A 124 2.40 3.58 -19.86
CA GLU A 124 1.28 3.00 -20.61
C GLU A 124 0.59 1.86 -19.85
N TYR A 125 1.37 0.94 -19.26
CA TYR A 125 0.84 -0.21 -18.53
C TYR A 125 0.51 0.09 -17.07
N PHE A 126 1.17 1.07 -16.46
CA PHE A 126 0.91 1.52 -15.09
C PHE A 126 0.66 3.03 -15.06
N PRO A 127 -0.44 3.49 -15.69
CA PRO A 127 -0.77 4.90 -15.75
C PRO A 127 -0.88 5.48 -14.33
N PRO A 128 -0.56 6.78 -14.16
CA PRO A 128 -0.86 7.48 -12.93
C PRO A 128 -2.34 7.29 -12.58
N SER A 129 -2.61 6.88 -11.35
CA SER A 129 -3.98 6.66 -10.90
C SER A 129 -4.82 7.93 -11.01
N GLU A 130 -5.98 7.87 -11.65
CA GLU A 130 -6.93 9.00 -11.76
C GLU A 130 -7.60 9.37 -10.42
N CYS A 131 -7.34 8.61 -9.35
CA CYS A 131 -7.75 8.95 -7.98
C CYS A 131 -7.17 10.28 -7.46
N SER A 132 -6.32 10.96 -8.24
CA SER A 132 -5.89 12.35 -7.99
C SER A 132 -6.75 13.40 -8.70
N THR A 133 -7.88 13.03 -9.31
CA THR A 133 -8.87 14.06 -9.67
C THR A 133 -9.26 14.78 -8.40
N PRO A 134 -9.13 16.13 -8.32
CA PRO A 134 -9.90 16.88 -7.37
C PRO A 134 -11.35 16.68 -7.82
N GLN A 135 -11.98 15.62 -7.32
CA GLN A 135 -13.40 15.48 -7.37
C GLN A 135 -13.91 16.79 -6.75
N THR A 136 -14.56 17.62 -7.57
CA THR A 136 -15.45 18.69 -7.16
C THR A 136 -16.70 18.10 -6.48
N THR A 137 -16.50 17.06 -5.70
CA THR A 137 -17.36 16.52 -4.66
C THR A 137 -16.43 16.42 -3.48
N LYS A 138 -16.32 17.53 -2.76
CA LYS A 138 -15.85 17.55 -1.38
C LYS A 138 -16.61 16.44 -0.63
N THR A 139 -16.04 15.25 -0.55
CA THR A 139 -16.17 14.46 0.66
C THR A 139 -15.24 15.12 1.64
N ASP A 140 -15.69 16.29 2.10
CA ASP A 140 -15.17 16.85 3.32
C ASP A 140 -15.28 15.70 4.34
N ASP A 141 -14.15 15.21 4.83
CA ASP A 141 -13.99 14.65 6.17
C ASP A 141 -14.39 15.71 7.24
N SER A 142 -15.32 16.62 6.94
CA SER A 142 -16.05 17.40 7.89
C SER A 142 -16.83 16.40 8.71
N LEU A 143 -16.43 16.26 9.96
CA LEU A 143 -17.21 15.56 10.96
C LEU A 143 -18.61 16.17 10.92
N SER A 144 -19.58 15.45 10.37
CA SER A 144 -20.92 16.00 10.22
C SER A 144 -21.49 16.26 11.61
N LEU A 145 -22.35 17.27 11.74
CA LEU A 145 -23.03 17.58 13.02
C LEU A 145 -23.73 16.34 13.63
N GLN A 146 -24.06 15.36 12.79
CA GLN A 146 -24.64 14.08 13.19
C GLN A 146 -23.69 13.22 14.03
N GLN A 147 -22.37 13.24 13.76
CA GLN A 147 -21.38 12.49 14.54
C GLN A 147 -21.15 13.10 15.94
N PHE A 148 -21.46 14.39 16.12
CA PHE A 148 -21.34 15.11 17.39
C PHE A 148 -22.67 15.39 18.09
N TRP A 149 -23.76 14.77 17.64
CA TRP A 149 -25.09 15.02 18.19
C TRP A 149 -25.17 14.80 19.71
N VAL A 150 -24.44 13.79 20.22
CA VAL A 150 -24.33 13.51 21.66
C VAL A 150 -23.72 14.70 22.41
N LEU A 151 -22.64 15.28 21.90
CA LEU A 151 -21.95 16.41 22.52
C LEU A 151 -22.85 17.66 22.55
N TYR A 152 -23.60 17.87 21.46
CA TYR A 152 -24.56 18.97 21.36
C TYR A 152 -25.70 18.80 22.37
N LEU A 153 -26.25 17.59 22.51
CA LEU A 153 -27.30 17.28 23.47
C LEU A 153 -26.85 17.56 24.91
N PHE A 154 -25.63 17.16 25.28
CA PHE A 154 -25.06 17.46 26.58
C PHE A 154 -24.93 18.96 26.81
N SER A 155 -24.38 19.71 25.84
CA SER A 155 -24.21 21.17 25.97
C SER A 155 -25.55 21.92 26.14
N ALA A 156 -26.58 21.51 25.39
CA ALA A 156 -27.92 22.08 25.48
C ALA A 156 -28.56 21.77 26.83
N ALA A 157 -28.48 20.52 27.31
CA ALA A 157 -29.00 20.13 28.61
C ALA A 157 -28.32 20.92 29.75
N THR A 158 -27.00 21.01 29.75
CA THR A 158 -26.26 21.77 30.78
C THR A 158 -26.61 23.25 30.77
N SER A 159 -26.77 23.86 29.59
CA SER A 159 -27.14 25.28 29.46
C SER A 159 -28.55 25.54 30.00
N THR A 160 -29.50 24.65 29.68
CA THR A 160 -30.89 24.77 30.14
C THR A 160 -30.99 24.58 31.65
N ILE A 161 -30.23 23.63 32.22
CA ILE A 161 -30.15 23.43 33.67
C ILE A 161 -29.56 24.66 34.35
N PHE A 162 -28.48 25.23 33.82
CA PHE A 162 -27.89 26.45 34.37
C PHE A 162 -28.86 27.63 34.35
N PHE A 163 -29.57 27.83 33.25
CA PHE A 163 -30.58 28.89 33.10
C PHE A 163 -31.82 28.70 34.00
N LEU A 164 -32.15 27.47 34.38
CA LEU A 164 -33.26 27.19 35.30
C LEU A 164 -32.86 27.32 36.78
N LEU A 165 -31.57 27.16 37.10
CA LEU A 165 -31.06 27.22 38.47
C LEU A 165 -30.56 28.61 38.90
N PHE A 166 -30.20 29.47 37.94
CA PHE A 166 -29.73 30.85 38.15
C PHE A 166 -30.59 31.84 37.37
#